data_AF-A0A1A8PG19-F1
#
_entry.id   AF-A0A1A8PG19-F1
#
_cell.length_a   1.000
_cell.length_b   1.000
_cell.length_c   1.000
_cell.angle_alpha   90.00
_cell.angle_beta   90.00
_cell.angle_gamma   90.00
#
_symmetry.space_group_name_H-M   'P 1'
#
loop_
_entity.id
_entity.type
_entity.pdbx_description
1 polymer ?
#
loop_
_entity_poly.entity_id
_entity_poly.type
_entity_poly.pdbx_seq_one_letter_code
_entity_poly.pdbx_strand_id
1 'polypeptide(L)'
;PPLYATIFVLGICLNAGAGWIFFRVPADSGLVVYLKNMVVADLLMLSSYPFRVASHLGFGDWYLSVIICRYTAVLYYFSMYVGILFIGFISLERYVKVVHHTPTPNTTSSCRSRFSTGARLQLMQSATFARVLALVTWGLLLLCCLPNTVLTSRAATE
;
A
#
# COMPACT_ATOMS: atom_id res chain seq x y z
N PRO A 1 -10.25 17.21 -15.83
CA PRO A 1 -11.49 16.49 -15.40
C PRO A 1 -11.67 15.09 -16.01
N PRO A 2 -11.64 14.88 -17.35
CA PRO A 2 -11.96 13.58 -17.94
C PRO A 2 -10.91 12.51 -17.64
N LEU A 3 -9.61 12.86 -17.61
CA LEU A 3 -8.54 11.93 -17.25
C LEU A 3 -8.68 11.36 -15.83
N TYR A 4 -9.11 12.17 -14.85
CA TYR A 4 -9.33 11.68 -13.49
C TYR A 4 -10.52 10.71 -13.42
N ALA A 5 -11.57 10.97 -14.20
CA ALA A 5 -12.72 10.08 -14.28
C ALA A 5 -12.39 8.75 -14.99
N THR A 6 -11.59 8.78 -16.06
CA THR A 6 -11.16 7.55 -16.74
C THR A 6 -10.23 6.72 -15.86
N ILE A 7 -9.27 7.34 -15.18
CA ILE A 7 -8.39 6.67 -14.21
C ILE A 7 -9.21 6.07 -13.06
N PHE A 8 -10.21 6.80 -12.56
CA PHE A 8 -11.09 6.31 -11.50
C PHE A 8 -11.87 5.06 -11.93
N VAL A 9 -12.56 5.12 -13.07
CA VAL A 9 -13.38 4.01 -13.58
C VAL A 9 -12.50 2.79 -13.89
N LEU A 10 -11.44 2.99 -14.68
CA LEU A 10 -10.55 1.90 -15.07
C LEU A 10 -9.84 1.30 -13.86
N GLY A 11 -9.34 2.17 -12.97
CA GLY A 11 -8.67 1.78 -11.74
C GLY A 11 -9.58 0.97 -10.82
N ILE A 12 -10.83 1.38 -10.63
CA ILE A 12 -11.79 0.63 -9.81
C ILE A 12 -12.07 -0.72 -10.44
N CYS A 13 -12.34 -0.79 -11.74
CA CYS A 13 -12.63 -2.07 -12.39
C CYS A 13 -11.48 -3.06 -12.25
N LEU A 14 -10.24 -2.62 -12.49
CA LEU A 14 -9.05 -3.46 -12.39
C LEU A 14 -8.77 -3.90 -10.95
N ASN A 15 -8.78 -2.95 -10.00
CA ASN A 15 -8.48 -3.26 -8.60
C ASN A 15 -9.59 -4.05 -7.90
N ALA A 16 -10.85 -3.81 -8.24
CA ALA A 16 -11.97 -4.61 -7.72
C ALA A 16 -11.92 -6.04 -8.26
N GLY A 17 -11.60 -6.23 -9.55
CA GLY A 17 -11.37 -7.55 -10.13
C GLY A 17 -10.22 -8.29 -9.46
N ALA A 18 -9.07 -7.62 -9.29
CA ALA A 18 -7.92 -8.18 -8.57
C ALA A 18 -8.26 -8.52 -7.11
N GLY A 19 -8.95 -7.62 -6.41
CA GLY A 19 -9.44 -7.83 -5.05
C GLY A 19 -10.35 -9.04 -4.97
N TRP A 20 -11.35 -9.16 -5.84
CA TRP A 20 -12.26 -10.30 -5.88
C TRP A 20 -11.51 -11.63 -5.96
N ILE A 21 -10.49 -11.71 -6.81
CA ILE A 21 -9.66 -12.91 -6.98
C ILE A 21 -8.80 -13.13 -5.73
N PHE A 22 -8.07 -12.12 -5.26
CA PHE A 22 -7.15 -12.28 -4.14
C PHE A 22 -7.85 -12.54 -2.82
N PHE A 23 -9.04 -11.97 -2.57
CA PHE A 23 -9.82 -12.24 -1.36
C PHE A 23 -10.36 -13.67 -1.31
N ARG A 24 -10.56 -14.33 -2.46
CA ARG A 24 -10.91 -15.76 -2.53
C ARG A 24 -9.72 -16.68 -2.22
N VAL A 25 -8.49 -16.19 -2.38
CA VAL A 25 -7.27 -16.97 -2.11
C VAL A 25 -6.88 -16.82 -0.62
N PRO A 26 -6.64 -17.92 0.12
CA PRO A 26 -6.18 -17.85 1.50
C PRO A 26 -4.81 -17.16 1.59
N ALA A 27 -4.61 -16.36 2.63
CA ALA A 27 -3.41 -15.53 2.81
C ALA A 27 -2.24 -16.32 3.42
N ASP A 28 -1.92 -17.49 2.85
CA ASP A 28 -0.90 -18.41 3.37
C ASP A 28 0.53 -17.95 3.09
N SER A 29 0.72 -17.09 2.09
CA SER A 29 2.02 -16.50 1.76
C SER A 29 2.03 -14.99 2.01
N GLY A 30 3.17 -14.46 2.44
CA GLY A 30 3.38 -13.01 2.62
C GLY A 30 3.06 -12.21 1.35
N LEU A 31 3.33 -12.77 0.17
CA LEU A 31 2.99 -12.19 -1.13
C LEU A 31 1.48 -11.93 -1.28
N VAL A 32 0.62 -12.87 -0.89
CA VAL A 32 -0.84 -12.68 -0.95
C VAL A 32 -1.28 -11.59 0.03
N VAL A 33 -0.65 -11.48 1.20
CA VAL A 33 -0.90 -10.40 2.16
C VAL A 33 -0.49 -9.04 1.58
N TYR A 34 0.65 -8.95 0.91
CA TYR A 34 1.11 -7.73 0.25
C TYR A 34 0.17 -7.29 -0.86
N LEU A 35 -0.22 -8.22 -1.75
CA LEU A 35 -1.14 -7.94 -2.84
C LEU A 35 -2.51 -7.49 -2.34
N LYS A 36 -3.04 -8.11 -1.28
CA LYS A 36 -4.30 -7.67 -0.65
C LYS A 36 -4.19 -6.24 -0.11
N ASN A 37 -3.12 -5.91 0.63
CA ASN A 37 -2.93 -4.56 1.15
C ASN A 37 -2.72 -3.52 0.02
N MET A 38 -2.01 -3.91 -1.04
CA MET A 38 -1.83 -3.07 -2.22
C MET A 38 -3.18 -2.74 -2.89
N VAL A 39 -4.04 -3.74 -3.13
CA VAL A 39 -5.38 -3.52 -3.70
C VAL A 39 -6.22 -2.60 -2.81
N VAL A 40 -6.18 -2.78 -1.48
CA VAL A 40 -6.93 -1.91 -0.56
C VAL A 40 -6.38 -0.46 -0.60
N ALA A 41 -5.06 -0.28 -0.64
CA ALA A 41 -4.44 1.03 -0.76
C ALA A 41 -4.77 1.72 -2.09
N ASP A 42 -4.82 0.96 -3.19
CA ASP A 42 -5.20 1.47 -4.51
C ASP A 42 -6.68 1.86 -4.56
N LEU A 43 -7.58 1.07 -3.95
CA LEU A 43 -8.99 1.42 -3.85
C LEU A 43 -9.23 2.68 -3.00
N LEU A 44 -8.49 2.86 -1.90
CA LEU A 44 -8.50 4.09 -1.09
C LEU A 44 -7.96 5.30 -1.85
N MET A 45 -6.92 5.10 -2.66
CA MET A 45 -6.42 6.16 -3.53
C MET A 45 -7.47 6.52 -4.57
N LEU A 46 -8.09 5.54 -5.23
CA LEU A 46 -9.12 5.77 -6.24
C LEU A 46 -10.36 6.44 -5.67
N SER A 47 -10.78 6.09 -4.45
CA SER A 47 -11.89 6.79 -3.78
C SER A 47 -11.59 8.27 -3.51
N SER A 48 -10.32 8.69 -3.50
CA SER A 48 -9.90 10.09 -3.38
C SER A 48 -10.12 10.92 -4.66
N TYR A 49 -10.22 10.27 -5.83
CA TYR A 49 -10.42 10.93 -7.13
C TYR A 49 -11.81 11.58 -7.29
N PRO A 50 -12.95 10.93 -6.98
CA PRO A 50 -14.27 11.56 -7.09
C PRO A 50 -14.40 12.77 -6.16
N PHE A 51 -13.75 12.75 -5.00
CA PHE A 51 -13.71 13.91 -4.11
C PHE A 51 -12.97 15.11 -4.72
N ARG A 52 -11.87 14.88 -5.47
CA ARG A 52 -11.20 15.96 -6.24
C ARG A 52 -12.06 16.50 -7.37
N VAL A 53 -12.84 15.63 -8.02
CA VAL A 53 -13.76 16.06 -9.08
C VAL A 53 -14.90 16.88 -8.48
N ALA A 54 -15.47 16.45 -7.35
CA ALA A 54 -16.52 17.18 -6.63
C ALA A 54 -16.03 18.54 -6.12
N SER A 55 -14.82 18.62 -5.57
CA SER A 55 -14.22 19.90 -5.14
C SER A 55 -13.99 20.85 -6.31
N HIS A 56 -13.64 20.32 -7.50
CA HIS A 56 -13.49 21.14 -8.70
C HIS A 56 -14.82 21.66 -9.25
N LEU A 57 -15.91 20.91 -9.04
CA LEU A 57 -17.25 21.27 -9.48
C LEU A 57 -18.02 22.13 -8.45
N GLY A 58 -17.42 22.40 -7.28
CA GLY A 58 -18.05 23.20 -6.22
C GLY A 58 -19.16 22.49 -5.45
N PHE A 59 -19.29 21.17 -5.59
CA PHE A 59 -20.28 20.36 -4.86
C PHE A 59 -19.67 19.89 -3.53
N GLY A 60 -19.87 20.66 -2.46
CA GLY A 60 -19.47 20.23 -1.12
C GLY A 60 -19.65 21.34 -0.08
N ASP A 61 -20.27 21.00 1.03
CA ASP A 61 -20.33 21.87 2.20
C ASP A 61 -18.90 22.31 2.60
N TRP A 62 -18.74 23.55 3.08
CA TRP A 62 -17.41 24.14 3.37
C TRP A 62 -16.55 23.22 4.25
N TYR A 63 -17.18 22.60 5.24
CA TYR A 63 -16.54 21.65 6.16
C TYR A 63 -16.03 20.37 5.47
N LEU A 64 -16.83 19.80 4.57
CA LEU A 64 -16.52 18.56 3.86
C LEU A 64 -15.38 18.79 2.85
N SER A 65 -15.35 19.97 2.21
CA SER A 65 -14.24 20.38 1.33
C SER A 65 -12.92 20.55 2.08
N VAL A 66 -12.93 21.10 3.30
CA VAL A 66 -11.71 21.25 4.13
C VAL A 66 -11.16 19.89 4.57
N ILE A 67 -12.03 18.99 5.02
CA ILE A 67 -11.67 17.61 5.36
C ILE A 67 -11.05 16.93 4.14
N ILE A 68 -11.77 16.91 3.01
CA ILE A 68 -11.29 16.31 1.77
C ILE A 68 -9.93 16.88 1.37
N CYS A 69 -9.78 18.21 1.34
CA CYS A 69 -8.53 18.85 0.94
C CYS A 69 -7.33 18.37 1.78
N ARG A 70 -7.52 18.20 3.10
CA ARG A 70 -6.45 17.72 4.00
C ARG A 70 -6.16 16.23 3.87
N TYR A 71 -7.17 15.37 3.72
CA TYR A 71 -6.95 13.91 3.67
C TYR A 71 -6.57 13.41 2.29
N THR A 72 -7.09 14.03 1.23
CA THR A 72 -6.89 13.57 -0.16
C THR A 72 -5.42 13.57 -0.54
N ALA A 73 -4.66 14.60 -0.15
CA ALA A 73 -3.23 14.68 -0.41
C ALA A 73 -2.47 13.58 0.36
N VAL A 74 -2.78 13.41 1.65
CA VAL A 74 -2.14 12.40 2.50
C VAL A 74 -2.40 10.99 1.96
N LEU A 75 -3.65 10.66 1.61
CA LEU A 75 -4.04 9.38 1.02
C LEU A 75 -3.31 9.11 -0.30
N TYR A 76 -3.23 10.11 -1.18
CA TYR A 76 -2.54 9.98 -2.47
C TYR A 76 -1.05 9.67 -2.31
N TYR A 77 -0.32 10.48 -1.53
CA TYR A 77 1.11 10.26 -1.33
C TYR A 77 1.39 8.95 -0.59
N PHE A 78 0.57 8.65 0.41
CA PHE A 78 0.69 7.41 1.16
C PHE A 78 0.51 6.19 0.27
N SER A 79 -0.57 6.11 -0.53
CA SER A 79 -0.78 5.00 -1.46
C SER A 79 0.34 4.90 -2.50
N MET A 80 0.88 6.02 -2.97
CA MET A 80 2.04 6.02 -3.87
C MET A 80 3.28 5.36 -3.20
N TYR A 81 3.61 5.74 -1.97
CA TYR A 81 4.74 5.16 -1.24
C TYR A 81 4.53 3.68 -0.95
N VAL A 82 3.32 3.30 -0.53
CA VAL A 82 2.95 1.91 -0.27
C VAL A 82 3.10 1.05 -1.53
N GLY A 83 2.66 1.54 -2.68
CA GLY A 83 2.83 0.87 -3.98
C GLY A 83 4.31 0.65 -4.32
N ILE A 84 5.15 1.67 -4.18
CA ILE A 84 6.60 1.57 -4.45
C ILE A 84 7.26 0.53 -3.53
N LEU A 85 6.94 0.57 -2.23
CA LEU A 85 7.48 -0.39 -1.26
C LEU A 85 7.06 -1.82 -1.60
N PHE A 86 5.79 -2.06 -1.94
CA PHE A 86 5.32 -3.40 -2.31
C PHE A 86 5.95 -3.92 -3.60
N ILE A 87 6.11 -3.08 -4.63
CA ILE A 87 6.83 -3.47 -5.85
C ILE A 87 8.29 -3.83 -5.53
N GLY A 88 8.94 -3.07 -4.65
CA GLY A 88 10.28 -3.37 -4.15
C GLY A 88 10.35 -4.72 -3.44
N PHE A 89 9.40 -5.02 -2.54
CA PHE A 89 9.33 -6.29 -1.84
C PHE A 89 9.07 -7.48 -2.79
N ILE A 90 8.14 -7.33 -3.74
CA ILE A 90 7.85 -8.37 -4.75
C ILE A 90 9.11 -8.65 -5.58
N SER A 91 9.84 -7.60 -5.99
CA SER A 91 11.07 -7.73 -6.77
C SER A 91 12.17 -8.43 -5.97
N LEU A 92 12.33 -8.06 -4.70
CA LEU A 92 13.28 -8.68 -3.79
C LEU A 92 12.94 -10.17 -3.56
N GLU A 93 11.67 -10.50 -3.34
CA GLU A 93 11.24 -11.89 -3.19
C GLU A 93 11.57 -12.74 -4.43
N ARG A 94 11.31 -12.21 -5.63
CA ARG A 94 11.66 -12.89 -6.89
C ARG A 94 13.17 -13.03 -7.07
N TYR A 95 13.93 -11.99 -6.76
CA TYR A 95 15.39 -12.01 -6.82
C TYR A 95 15.98 -13.11 -5.92
N VAL A 96 15.51 -13.18 -4.68
CA VAL A 96 15.96 -14.16 -3.69
C VAL A 96 15.61 -15.58 -4.13
N LYS A 97 14.39 -15.80 -4.64
CA LYS A 97 14.01 -17.10 -5.20
C LYS A 97 14.97 -17.51 -6.32
N VAL A 98 15.24 -16.63 -7.28
CA VAL A 98 16.15 -16.94 -8.41
C VAL A 98 17.57 -17.24 -7.94
N VAL A 99 18.12 -16.43 -7.04
CA VAL A 99 19.52 -16.59 -6.55
C VAL A 99 19.69 -17.84 -5.68
N HIS A 100 18.67 -18.26 -4.95
CA HIS A 100 18.73 -19.47 -4.11
C HIS A 100 18.26 -20.75 -4.82
N HIS A 101 17.45 -20.66 -5.89
CA HIS A 101 17.02 -21.81 -6.68
C HIS A 101 17.95 -22.19 -7.84
N THR A 102 19.04 -21.47 -8.09
CA THR A 102 20.13 -21.99 -8.94
C THR A 102 20.98 -22.95 -8.11
N PRO A 103 20.87 -24.29 -8.27
CA PRO A 103 21.88 -25.19 -7.76
C PRO A 103 23.17 -24.88 -8.51
N THR A 104 24.11 -24.17 -7.88
CA THR A 104 25.50 -24.14 -8.35
C THR A 104 26.02 -25.57 -8.32
N PRO A 105 26.19 -26.25 -9.47
CA PRO A 105 26.85 -27.54 -9.49
C PRO A 105 28.34 -27.25 -9.29
N ASN A 106 28.96 -27.94 -8.33
CA ASN A 106 30.37 -27.80 -7.91
C ASN A 106 30.73 -26.41 -7.32
N THR A 107 31.05 -26.31 -6.04
CA THR A 107 32.44 -26.48 -5.60
C THR A 107 32.43 -26.72 -4.09
N THR A 108 33.13 -27.78 -3.71
CA THR A 108 33.48 -28.18 -2.35
C THR A 108 34.09 -27.04 -1.53
N SER A 109 33.72 -27.02 -0.24
CA SER A 109 34.41 -26.38 0.89
C SER A 109 34.71 -24.87 0.81
N SER A 110 33.90 -24.04 1.50
CA SER A 110 34.43 -23.06 2.47
C SER A 110 33.33 -22.53 3.39
N CYS A 111 33.70 -22.28 4.65
CA CYS A 111 32.85 -22.07 5.81
C CYS A 111 31.82 -20.92 5.71
N ARG A 112 30.55 -21.29 5.94
CA ARG A 112 29.68 -20.75 7.00
C ARG A 112 29.81 -19.24 7.33
N SER A 113 29.30 -18.38 6.45
CA SER A 113 28.87 -17.00 6.79
C SER A 113 27.49 -16.62 6.18
N ARG A 114 26.80 -17.54 5.49
CA ARG A 114 25.53 -17.26 4.80
C ARG A 114 24.25 -17.37 5.66
N PHE A 115 24.35 -17.78 6.93
CA PHE A 115 23.17 -18.08 7.75
C PHE A 115 22.51 -16.85 8.40
N SER A 116 23.27 -15.77 8.67
CA SER A 116 22.73 -14.56 9.30
C SER A 116 21.93 -13.68 8.31
N THR A 117 22.40 -13.56 7.07
CA THR A 117 21.72 -12.77 6.03
C THR A 117 20.53 -13.53 5.42
N GLY A 118 20.63 -14.87 5.29
CA GLY A 118 19.54 -15.71 4.81
C GLY A 118 18.35 -15.77 5.76
N ALA A 119 18.60 -15.80 7.08
CA ALA A 119 17.53 -15.78 8.09
C ALA A 119 16.76 -14.46 8.12
N ARG A 120 17.44 -13.31 7.93
CA ARG A 120 16.79 -11.99 7.78
C ARG A 120 15.96 -11.88 6.50
N LEU A 121 16.36 -12.56 5.43
CA LEU A 121 15.65 -12.58 4.16
C LEU A 121 14.45 -13.53 4.17
N GLN A 122 14.55 -14.69 4.84
CA GLN A 122 13.41 -15.55 5.15
C GLN A 122 12.39 -14.85 6.07
N LEU A 123 12.84 -13.96 6.95
CA LEU A 123 11.95 -13.13 7.76
C LEU A 123 11.14 -12.13 6.89
N MET A 124 11.71 -11.63 5.78
CA MET A 124 11.00 -10.75 4.84
C MET A 124 9.90 -11.48 4.05
N GLN A 125 10.03 -12.80 3.86
CA GLN A 125 9.01 -13.67 3.29
C GLN A 125 7.93 -14.09 4.31
N SER A 126 8.13 -13.81 5.59
CA SER A 126 7.17 -14.19 6.63
C SER A 126 5.92 -13.31 6.54
N ALA A 127 4.75 -13.96 6.57
CA ALA A 127 3.46 -13.30 6.68
C ALA A 127 3.40 -12.37 7.90
N THR A 128 4.22 -12.60 8.93
CA THR A 128 4.35 -11.73 10.10
C THR A 128 4.95 -10.37 9.76
N PHE A 129 6.01 -10.32 8.94
CA PHE A 129 6.60 -9.05 8.51
C PHE A 129 5.63 -8.26 7.61
N ALA A 130 4.90 -8.97 6.73
CA ALA A 130 3.85 -8.37 5.92
C ALA A 130 2.72 -7.75 6.76
N ARG A 131 2.29 -8.46 7.82
CA ARG A 131 1.29 -7.97 8.78
C ARG A 131 1.80 -6.77 9.58
N VAL A 132 3.06 -6.79 10.02
CA VAL A 132 3.67 -5.65 10.74
C VAL A 132 3.77 -4.43 9.83
N LEU A 133 4.24 -4.58 8.59
CA LEU A 133 4.27 -3.51 7.61
C LEU A 133 2.89 -2.92 7.38
N ALA A 134 1.88 -3.78 7.19
CA ALA A 134 0.49 -3.36 7.06
C ALA A 134 0.03 -2.56 8.29
N LEU A 135 0.22 -3.10 9.51
CA LEU A 135 -0.16 -2.40 10.74
C LEU A 135 0.57 -1.05 10.89
N VAL A 136 1.85 -0.98 10.54
CA VAL A 136 2.63 0.27 10.55
C VAL A 136 2.10 1.25 9.52
N THR A 137 1.79 0.79 8.30
CA THR A 137 1.24 1.66 7.25
C THR A 137 -0.14 2.19 7.66
N TRP A 138 -1.08 1.32 8.03
CA TRP A 138 -2.40 1.72 8.52
C TRP A 138 -2.33 2.60 9.77
N GLY A 139 -1.40 2.30 10.68
CA GLY A 139 -1.14 3.10 11.87
C GLY A 139 -0.59 4.49 11.54
N LEU A 140 0.34 4.61 10.60
CA LEU A 140 0.83 5.88 10.09
C LEU A 140 -0.27 6.67 9.38
N LEU A 141 -1.12 6.00 8.59
CA LEU A 141 -2.29 6.63 7.97
C LEU A 141 -3.19 7.25 9.05
N LEU A 142 -3.57 6.48 10.06
CA LEU A 142 -4.37 6.95 11.18
C LEU A 142 -3.67 8.08 11.94
N LEU A 143 -2.38 7.95 12.23
CA LEU A 143 -1.58 8.95 12.93
C LEU A 143 -1.40 10.24 12.12
N CYS A 144 -1.36 10.19 10.79
CA CYS A 144 -1.32 11.39 9.95
C CYS A 144 -2.71 11.99 9.75
N CYS A 145 -3.78 11.18 9.84
CA CYS A 145 -5.14 11.66 9.74
C CYS A 145 -5.67 12.27 11.06
N LEU A 146 -5.31 11.70 12.21
CA LEU A 146 -5.73 12.14 13.55
C LEU A 146 -5.35 13.59 13.93
N PRO A 147 -4.11 14.07 13.72
CA PRO A 147 -3.77 15.46 14.03
C PRO A 147 -4.50 16.42 13.08
N ASN A 148 -4.78 16.00 11.85
CA ASN A 148 -5.56 16.80 10.91
C ASN A 148 -7.02 16.99 11.35
N THR A 149 -7.63 16.03 12.07
CA THR A 149 -8.97 16.17 12.67
C THR A 149 -8.93 16.96 13.99
N VAL A 150 -7.90 16.74 14.82
CA VAL A 150 -7.78 17.38 16.15
C VAL A 150 -7.37 18.87 16.05
N LEU A 151 -6.55 19.24 15.06
CA LEU A 151 -6.22 20.65 14.82
C LEU A 151 -7.37 21.43 14.16
N THR A 152 -8.33 20.77 13.51
CA THR A 152 -9.50 21.41 12.90
C THR A 152 -10.72 21.48 13.83
N SER A 153 -10.72 20.76 14.96
CA SER A 153 -11.73 20.94 16.02
C SER A 153 -11.48 22.18 16.89
N ARG A 154 -10.34 22.87 16.72
CA ARG A 154 -10.19 24.25 17.18
C ARG A 154 -11.02 25.10 16.23
N ALA A 155 -12.24 25.40 16.68
CA ALA A 155 -13.15 26.30 16.00
C ALA A 155 -12.39 27.52 15.45
N ALA A 156 -12.71 27.91 14.22
CA ALA A 156 -12.52 29.27 13.78
C ALA A 156 -13.41 30.16 14.68
N THR A 157 -12.94 30.43 15.89
CA THR A 157 -13.43 31.53 16.69
C THR A 157 -12.72 32.76 16.16
N GLU A 158 -13.47 33.45 15.29
CA GLU A 158 -13.29 34.81 14.78
C GLU A 158 -12.26 35.02 13.65
#